data_AF-A0A7W0FGV0-F1
#
_entry.id   AF-A0A7W0FGV0-F1
#
_cell.length_a   1.000
_cell.length_b   1.000
_cell.length_c   1.000
_cell.angle_alpha   90.00
_cell.angle_beta   90.00
_cell.angle_gamma   90.00
#
_symmetry.space_group_name_H-M   'P 1'
#
loop_
_entity.id
_entity.type
_entity.pdbx_description
1 polymer ?
#
loop_
_entity_poly.entity_id
_entity_poly.type
_entity_poly.pdbx_seq_one_letter_code
_entity_poly.pdbx_strand_id
1 'polypeptide(L)' 'MLIGKKVRLRAIEREDLPNCVRWLNDREVTEFLLQHSPMSQAMEEKWFDTQLSIPPTSGKV' A
#
# COMPACT_ATOMS: atom_id res chain seq x y z
N MET A 1 6.46 11.90 8.31
CA MET A 1 5.42 12.63 7.55
C MET A 1 6.09 13.63 6.62
N LEU A 2 5.79 13.58 5.32
CA LEU A 2 6.32 14.51 4.32
C LEU A 2 5.22 15.48 3.91
N ILE A 3 5.50 16.78 3.90
CA ILE A 3 4.50 17.83 3.68
C ILE A 3 4.80 18.54 2.36
N GLY A 4 3.86 18.46 1.42
CA GLY A 4 3.88 19.22 0.17
C GLY A 4 2.90 20.40 0.21
N LYS A 5 2.87 21.18 -0.89
CA LYS A 5 2.03 22.39 -0.99
C LYS A 5 0.52 22.10 -0.92
N LYS A 6 0.08 20.94 -1.43
CA LYS A 6 -1.34 20.54 -1.50
C LYS A 6 -1.63 19.21 -0.82
N VAL A 7 -0.60 18.43 -0.50
CA VAL A 7 -0.73 17.05 -0.05
C VAL A 7 0.22 16.78 1.10
N ARG A 8 -0.18 15.87 1.98
CA ARG A 8 0.62 15.39 3.10
C ARG A 8 0.75 13.89 2.97
N LEU A 9 1.97 13.41 2.87
CA LEU A 9 2.28 11.98 2.83
C LEU A 9 2.59 11.53 4.26
N ARG A 10 1.79 10.60 4.75
CA ARG A 10 2.03 9.90 6.02
C ARG A 10 2.34 8.43 5.75
N ALA A 11 2.89 7.75 6.75
CA ALA A 11 3.02 6.31 6.68
C ALA A 11 1.62 5.66 6.55
N ILE A 12 1.58 4.52 5.88
CA ILE A 12 0.37 3.69 5.78
C ILE A 12 0.09 3.14 7.17
N GLU A 13 -1.17 3.22 7.61
CA GLU A 13 -1.66 2.64 8.86
C GLU A 13 -2.64 1.51 8.55
N ARG A 14 -2.92 0.63 9.53
CA ARG A 14 -3.84 -0.51 9.33
C ARG A 14 -5.22 -0.10 8.84
N GLU A 15 -5.69 1.07 9.26
CA GLU A 15 -6.98 1.65 8.90
C GLU A 15 -7.10 2.00 7.42
N ASP A 16 -5.96 2.16 6.72
CA ASP A 16 -5.93 2.50 5.30
C ASP A 16 -6.00 1.27 4.39
N LEU A 17 -5.68 0.08 4.90
CA LEU A 17 -5.59 -1.16 4.12
C LEU A 17 -6.86 -1.47 3.31
N PRO A 18 -8.09 -1.25 3.82
CA PRO A 18 -9.30 -1.43 3.01
C PRO A 18 -9.32 -0.58 1.74
N ASN A 19 -8.78 0.64 1.78
CA ASN A 19 -8.68 1.50 0.60
C ASN A 19 -7.60 0.99 -0.37
N CYS A 20 -6.47 0.51 0.14
CA CYS A 20 -5.41 -0.12 -0.66
C CYS A 20 -5.96 -1.35 -1.41
N VAL A 21 -6.65 -2.25 -0.72
CA VAL A 21 -7.30 -3.43 -1.31
C VAL A 21 -8.30 -3.03 -2.39
N ARG A 22 -9.12 -2.00 -2.12
CA ARG A 22 -10.08 -1.51 -3.12
C ARG A 22 -9.38 -1.08 -4.41
N TRP A 23 -8.32 -0.30 -4.33
CA TRP A 23 -7.57 0.15 -5.51
C TRP A 23 -6.83 -0.98 -6.22
N LEU A 24 -6.23 -1.91 -5.46
CA LEU A 24 -5.53 -3.07 -6.03
C LEU A 24 -6.45 -4.07 -6.73
N ASN A 25 -7.76 -4.02 -6.47
CA ASN A 25 -8.76 -4.83 -7.16
C ASN A 25 -9.53 -4.04 -8.24
N ASP A 26 -9.24 -2.74 -8.41
CA ASP A 26 -9.86 -1.90 -9.42
C ASP A 26 -9.05 -1.96 -10.71
N ARG A 27 -9.63 -2.55 -11.76
CA ARG A 27 -8.96 -2.77 -13.04
C ARG A 27 -8.55 -1.47 -13.72
N GLU A 28 -9.32 -0.40 -13.57
CA GLU A 28 -8.97 0.92 -14.14
C GLU A 28 -7.74 1.52 -13.43
N VAL A 29 -7.53 1.18 -12.16
CA VAL A 29 -6.38 1.65 -11.39
C VAL A 29 -5.14 0.79 -11.68
N THR A 30 -5.31 -0.52 -11.82
CA THR A 30 -4.18 -1.46 -11.97
C THR A 30 -3.77 -1.73 -13.42
N GLU A 31 -4.44 -1.17 -14.43
CA GLU A 31 -4.19 -1.51 -15.85
C GLU A 31 -2.74 -1.29 -16.32
N PHE A 32 -2.03 -0.33 -15.69
CA PHE A 32 -0.63 -0.02 -15.99
C PHE A 32 0.33 -0.53 -14.91
N LEU A 33 -0.15 -1.28 -13.92
CA LEU A 33 0.65 -1.83 -12.85
C LEU A 33 1.06 -3.27 -13.18
N LEU A 34 2.22 -3.68 -12.66
CA LEU A 34 2.66 -5.08 -12.76
C LEU A 34 1.73 -6.01 -11.97
N GLN A 35 1.20 -5.53 -10.85
CA GLN A 35 0.24 -6.25 -10.03
C GLN A 35 -1.17 -6.06 -10.58
N HIS A 36 -1.73 -7.14 -11.11
CA HIS A 36 -3.09 -7.19 -11.68
C HIS A 36 -3.89 -8.38 -11.14
N SER A 37 -3.31 -9.18 -10.25
CA SER A 37 -4.01 -10.27 -9.58
C SER A 37 -4.87 -9.71 -8.45
N PRO A 38 -6.14 -10.14 -8.31
CA PRO A 38 -6.98 -9.74 -7.19
C PRO A 38 -6.32 -10.07 -5.84
N MET A 39 -6.40 -9.12 -4.91
CA MET A 39 -5.82 -9.22 -3.57
C MET A 39 -6.94 -9.31 -2.53
N SER A 40 -6.86 -10.30 -1.64
CA SER A 40 -7.77 -10.35 -0.49
C SER A 40 -7.27 -9.43 0.62
N GLN A 41 -8.18 -9.00 1.51
CA GLN A 41 -7.82 -8.18 2.65
C GLN A 41 -6.78 -8.84 3.57
N ALA A 42 -6.90 -10.15 3.81
CA ALA A 42 -5.95 -10.91 4.61
C ALA A 42 -4.54 -10.96 3.99
N MET A 43 -4.45 -10.95 2.65
CA MET A 43 -3.15 -10.89 1.96
C MET A 43 -2.48 -9.54 2.18
N GLU A 44 -3.24 -8.45 2.08
CA GLU A 44 -2.74 -7.09 2.30
C GLU A 44 -2.31 -6.88 3.77
N GLU A 45 -3.11 -7.36 4.73
CA GLU A 45 -2.75 -7.31 6.16
C GLU A 45 -1.43 -8.05 6.44
N LYS A 46 -1.26 -9.25 5.86
CA LYS A 46 -0.02 -10.02 6.00
C LYS A 46 1.17 -9.32 5.33
N TRP A 47 0.97 -8.70 4.17
CA TRP A 47 1.99 -7.90 3.51
C TRP A 47 2.39 -6.70 4.39
N PHE A 48 1.42 -5.99 4.96
CA PHE A 48 1.66 -4.85 5.84
C PHE A 48 2.47 -5.24 7.08
N ASP A 49 2.11 -6.36 7.73
CA ASP A 49 2.88 -6.90 8.87
C ASP A 49 4.33 -7.23 8.49
N THR A 50 4.53 -7.75 7.27
CA THR A 50 5.87 -8.02 6.74
C THR A 50 6.63 -6.72 6.51
N GLN A 51 5.99 -5.69 5.95
CA GLN A 51 6.62 -4.37 5.74
C GLN A 51 7.03 -3.71 7.06
N LEU A 52 6.21 -3.79 8.11
CA LEU A 52 6.54 -3.26 9.44
C LEU A 52 7.77 -3.91 10.06
N SER A 53 8.06 -5.16 9.69
CA SER A 53 9.26 -5.87 10.16
C SER A 53 10.55 -5.40 9.48
N ILE A 54 10.44 -4.65 8.37
CA ILE A 54 11.57 -4.16 7.60
C ILE A 54 11.95 -2.76 8.10
N PRO A 55 13.22 -2.52 8.48
CA PRO A 55 13.66 -1.20 8.90
C PRO A 55 13.48 -0.16 7.78
N PRO A 56 12.96 1.06 8.06
CA PRO A 56 12.76 2.10 7.04
C PRO A 56 14.04 2.54 6.32
N THR A 57 15.19 2.35 6.97
CA THR A 57 16.54 2.64 6.46
C THR A 57 17.12 1.53 5.59
N SER A 58 16.56 0.33 5.66
CA SER A 58 16.95 -0.80 4.81
C SER A 58 16.15 -0.70 3.51
N GLY A 59 16.54 0.26 2.66
CA GLY A 59 15.87 0.56 1.40
C GLY A 59 15.63 -0.70 0.57
N LYS A 60 14.36 -1.09 0.47
CA LYS A 60 13.88 -1.91 -0.65
C LYS A 60 12.70 -1.19 -1.27
N VAL A 61 12.95 -0.74 -2.50
CA VAL A 61 11.92 -0.45 -3.50
C VAL A 61 11.42 -1.77 -4.05
#